data_AF-A0A926N6P5-F1
#
_entry.id   AF-A0A926N6P5-F1
#
_cell.length_a   1.000
_cell.length_b   1.000
_cell.length_c   1.000
_cell.angle_alpha   90.00
_cell.angle_beta   90.00
_cell.angle_gamma   90.00
#
_symmetry.space_group_name_H-M   'P 1'
#
loop_
_entity.id
_entity.type
_entity.pdbx_description
1 polymer ?
#
loop_
_entity_poly.entity_id
_entity_poly.type
_entity_poly.pdbx_seq_one_letter_code
_entity_poly.pdbx_strand_id
1 'polypeptide(L)'
;MSRVEIIYVEYPDGSIPVYDLLKDIGIKAKRDPLFAELSKHVWDGFDTLELKGVPDWKADFSYDWMIESEQGWTVRVDPLVKRLNHAYPLFEMRVNEWREIGARKRMGYGFRVLFFTYNQDGTQYIFLVNGMVKQERSPAQFEKLIAEALHIYNQFLEDREAFLE
;
A
#
# COMPACT_ATOMS: atom_id res chain seq x y z
N MET A 1 -7.50 -7.67 21.22
CA MET A 1 -6.99 -7.39 19.86
C MET A 1 -6.34 -6.02 19.93
N SER A 2 -5.13 -5.85 19.39
CA SER A 2 -4.51 -4.53 19.29
C SER A 2 -5.34 -3.64 18.37
N ARG A 3 -5.49 -2.36 18.72
CA ARG A 3 -6.12 -1.36 17.84
C ARG A 3 -5.17 -1.08 16.69
N VAL A 4 -5.68 -0.82 15.49
CA VAL A 4 -4.87 -0.38 14.34
C VAL A 4 -5.40 0.95 13.87
N GLU A 5 -4.50 1.89 13.57
CA GLU A 5 -4.84 3.18 13.01
C GLU A 5 -4.00 3.46 11.78
N ILE A 6 -4.66 3.86 10.69
CA ILE A 6 -4.00 4.26 9.45
C ILE A 6 -3.93 5.78 9.43
N ILE A 7 -2.70 6.31 9.27
CA ILE A 7 -2.42 7.74 9.20
C ILE A 7 -1.93 8.06 7.79
N TYR A 8 -2.58 9.01 7.14
CA TYR A 8 -2.11 9.56 5.88
C TYR A 8 -1.13 10.70 6.18
N VAL A 9 0.14 10.53 5.84
CA VAL A 9 1.16 11.53 6.18
C VAL A 9 1.02 12.77 5.30
N GLU A 10 0.90 13.92 5.95
CA GLU A 10 1.00 15.23 5.32
C GLU A 10 2.46 15.66 5.20
N TYR A 11 2.85 16.16 4.04
CA TYR A 11 4.19 16.69 3.77
C TYR A 11 4.26 18.17 4.18
N PRO A 12 5.48 18.74 4.34
CA PRO A 12 5.65 20.14 4.74
C PRO A 12 5.00 21.18 3.80
N ASP A 13 4.72 20.79 2.55
CA ASP A 13 4.02 21.63 1.57
C ASP A 13 2.48 21.51 1.64
N GLY A 14 1.96 20.74 2.60
CA GLY A 14 0.54 20.47 2.80
C GLY A 14 -0.03 19.38 1.90
N SER A 15 0.81 18.72 1.09
CA SER A 15 0.35 17.59 0.25
C SER A 15 0.17 16.32 1.08
N ILE A 16 -0.79 15.47 0.69
CA ILE A 16 -1.01 14.16 1.33
C ILE A 16 -0.93 13.10 0.22
N PRO A 17 0.28 12.64 -0.17
CA PRO A 17 0.50 11.94 -1.43
C PRO A 17 -0.35 10.67 -1.61
N VAL A 18 -0.52 9.89 -0.54
CA VAL A 18 -1.32 8.66 -0.61
C VAL A 18 -2.81 8.97 -0.73
N TYR A 19 -3.32 9.99 -0.02
CA TYR A 19 -4.71 10.40 -0.15
C TYR A 19 -4.99 10.92 -1.57
N ASP A 20 -4.10 11.75 -2.12
CA ASP A 20 -4.22 12.26 -3.49
C ASP A 20 -4.17 11.14 -4.53
N LEU A 21 -3.33 10.12 -4.32
CA LEU A 21 -3.28 8.92 -5.15
C LEU A 21 -4.61 8.15 -5.12
N LEU A 22 -5.20 7.93 -3.95
CA LEU A 22 -6.48 7.24 -3.82
C LEU A 22 -7.62 8.03 -4.48
N LYS A 23 -7.60 9.36 -4.33
CA LYS A 23 -8.53 10.25 -5.01
C LYS A 23 -8.40 10.16 -6.53
N ASP A 24 -7.17 10.14 -7.06
CA ASP A 24 -6.91 9.98 -8.49
C ASP A 24 -7.41 8.62 -9.02
N ILE A 25 -7.17 7.53 -8.28
CA ILE A 25 -7.72 6.20 -8.57
C ILE A 25 -9.25 6.25 -8.64
N GLY A 26 -9.90 6.85 -7.65
CA GLY A 26 -11.35 6.99 -7.60
C GLY A 26 -11.93 7.84 -8.75
N ILE A 27 -11.21 8.87 -9.20
CA ILE A 27 -11.59 9.67 -10.37
C ILE A 27 -11.50 8.82 -11.65
N LYS A 28 -10.40 8.08 -11.82
CA LYS A 28 -10.18 7.22 -13.00
C LYS A 28 -11.14 6.04 -13.05
N ALA A 29 -11.48 5.47 -11.90
CA ALA A 29 -12.44 4.37 -11.77
C ALA A 29 -13.81 4.67 -12.38
N LYS A 30 -14.23 5.94 -12.43
CA LYS A 30 -15.51 6.35 -13.05
C LYS A 30 -15.53 6.16 -14.57
N ARG A 31 -14.38 5.98 -15.21
CA ARG A 31 -14.22 5.99 -16.67
C ARG A 31 -13.47 4.76 -17.19
N ASP A 32 -12.67 4.12 -16.35
CA ASP A 32 -11.88 2.94 -16.70
C ASP A 32 -12.25 1.76 -15.78
N PRO A 33 -12.85 0.68 -16.32
CA PRO A 33 -13.19 -0.52 -15.57
C PRO A 33 -12.00 -1.16 -14.85
N LEU A 34 -10.78 -1.05 -15.40
CA LEU A 34 -9.57 -1.57 -14.75
C LEU A 34 -9.24 -0.76 -13.49
N PHE A 35 -9.43 0.56 -13.51
CA PHE A 35 -9.27 1.39 -12.32
C PHE A 35 -10.39 1.17 -11.30
N ALA A 36 -11.61 0.85 -11.75
CA ALA A 36 -12.71 0.52 -10.84
C ALA A 36 -12.42 -0.75 -10.05
N GLU A 37 -11.94 -1.78 -10.73
CA GLU A 37 -11.51 -3.04 -10.11
C GLU A 37 -10.30 -2.82 -9.20
N LEU A 38 -9.31 -2.04 -9.65
CA LEU A 38 -8.14 -1.71 -8.83
C LEU A 38 -8.57 -0.99 -7.55
N SER A 39 -9.47 -0.02 -7.67
CA SER A 39 -9.97 0.74 -6.52
C SER A 39 -10.61 -0.18 -5.49
N LYS A 40 -11.42 -1.15 -5.91
CA LYS A 40 -12.03 -2.13 -5.01
C LYS A 40 -10.96 -2.91 -4.25
N HIS A 41 -9.99 -3.48 -4.96
CA HIS A 41 -8.93 -4.27 -4.34
C HIS A 41 -8.00 -3.46 -3.44
N VAL A 42 -7.78 -2.18 -3.75
CA VAL A 42 -7.05 -1.26 -2.88
C VAL A 42 -7.78 -1.04 -1.57
N TRP A 43 -9.10 -0.84 -1.60
CA TRP A 43 -9.91 -0.73 -0.38
C TRP A 43 -9.93 -2.04 0.42
N ASP A 44 -10.11 -3.19 -0.22
CA ASP A 44 -10.00 -4.49 0.46
C ASP A 44 -8.63 -4.65 1.16
N GLY A 45 -7.57 -4.15 0.52
CA GLY A 45 -6.21 -4.03 1.04
C GLY A 45 -6.14 -3.25 2.35
N PHE A 46 -6.70 -2.04 2.35
CA PHE A 46 -6.74 -1.19 3.55
C PHE A 46 -7.62 -1.78 4.65
N ASP A 47 -8.83 -2.27 4.33
CA ASP A 47 -9.73 -2.91 5.30
C ASP A 47 -9.03 -4.06 6.03
N THR A 48 -8.20 -4.81 5.32
CA THR A 48 -7.40 -5.87 5.94
C THR A 48 -6.31 -5.33 6.85
N LEU A 49 -5.60 -4.28 6.42
CA LEU A 49 -4.60 -3.63 7.27
C LEU A 49 -5.25 -3.08 8.54
N GLU A 50 -6.40 -2.43 8.46
CA GLU A 50 -7.13 -1.92 9.63
C GLU A 50 -7.61 -3.06 10.53
N LEU A 51 -8.12 -4.15 9.96
CA LEU A 51 -8.65 -5.26 10.74
C LEU A 51 -7.55 -6.05 11.46
N LYS A 52 -6.41 -6.26 10.80
CA LYS A 52 -5.41 -7.25 11.23
C LYS A 52 -4.05 -6.66 11.58
N GLY A 53 -3.78 -5.43 11.15
CA GLY A 53 -2.48 -4.80 11.28
C GLY A 53 -1.39 -5.45 10.43
N VAL A 54 -0.17 -4.97 10.64
CA VAL A 54 1.05 -5.55 10.09
C VAL A 54 1.67 -6.49 11.13
N PRO A 55 1.85 -7.77 10.80
CA PRO A 55 2.42 -8.75 11.74
C PRO A 55 3.88 -8.45 12.05
N ASP A 56 4.32 -8.86 13.24
CA ASP A 56 5.72 -8.80 13.63
C ASP A 56 6.49 -9.87 12.82
N TRP A 57 7.41 -9.43 11.93
CA TRP A 57 8.04 -10.22 10.84
C TRP A 57 8.96 -11.38 11.29
N LYS A 58 8.86 -11.85 12.54
CA LYS A 58 9.51 -13.08 13.01
C LYS A 58 8.76 -14.35 12.57
N ALA A 59 7.59 -14.23 11.98
CA ALA A 59 6.84 -15.33 11.37
C ALA A 59 6.73 -15.12 9.85
N ASP A 60 6.90 -16.19 9.07
CA ASP A 60 6.61 -16.21 7.63
C ASP A 60 5.13 -15.90 7.42
N PHE A 61 4.81 -14.63 7.14
CA PHE A 61 3.44 -14.18 6.99
C PHE A 61 3.27 -13.39 5.69
N SER A 62 2.58 -13.98 4.73
CA SER A 62 2.08 -13.30 3.51
C SER A 62 0.55 -13.26 3.56
N TYR A 63 -0.02 -12.07 3.43
CA TYR A 63 -1.44 -11.93 3.10
C TYR A 63 -1.58 -12.18 1.61
N ASP A 64 -1.87 -13.43 1.25
CA ASP A 64 -2.10 -13.81 -0.14
C ASP A 64 -3.59 -13.90 -0.42
N TRP A 65 -4.07 -13.14 -1.41
CA TRP A 65 -5.43 -13.26 -1.91
C TRP A 65 -5.44 -13.68 -3.36
N MET A 66 -6.38 -14.56 -3.66
CA MET A 66 -6.84 -14.82 -5.02
C MET A 66 -8.29 -14.38 -5.09
N ILE A 67 -8.57 -13.44 -5.98
CA ILE A 67 -9.91 -12.93 -6.22
C ILE A 67 -10.29 -13.33 -7.64
N GLU A 68 -11.35 -14.12 -7.79
CA GLU A 68 -11.92 -14.37 -9.11
C GLU A 68 -12.89 -13.23 -9.46
N SER A 69 -12.65 -12.60 -10.61
CA SER A 69 -13.61 -11.65 -11.19
C SER A 69 -14.77 -12.41 -11.84
N GLU A 70 -15.91 -11.74 -12.00
CA GLU A 70 -17.11 -12.28 -12.66
C GLU A 70 -16.85 -12.77 -14.11
N GLN A 71 -15.76 -12.31 -14.72
CA GLN A 71 -15.34 -12.67 -16.08
C GLN A 71 -14.40 -13.89 -16.11
N GLY A 72 -14.15 -14.53 -14.96
CA GLY A 72 -13.28 -15.71 -14.83
C GLY A 72 -11.78 -15.38 -14.74
N TRP A 73 -11.39 -14.11 -14.59
CA TRP A 73 -9.99 -13.75 -14.33
C TRP A 73 -9.65 -13.90 -12.86
N THR A 74 -8.49 -14.46 -12.53
CA THR A 74 -7.94 -14.47 -11.17
C THR A 74 -6.99 -13.29 -10.95
N VAL A 75 -7.29 -12.42 -9.98
CA VAL A 75 -6.42 -11.37 -9.45
C VAL A 75 -5.65 -11.91 -8.24
N ARG A 76 -4.32 -11.83 -8.29
CA ARG A 76 -3.44 -12.29 -7.21
C ARG A 76 -2.79 -11.11 -6.49
N VAL A 77 -3.16 -10.93 -5.24
CA VAL A 77 -2.50 -10.02 -4.30
C VAL A 77 -1.54 -10.86 -3.47
N ASP A 78 -0.26 -10.89 -3.87
CA ASP A 78 0.76 -11.72 -3.21
C ASP A 78 2.15 -11.03 -3.24
N PRO A 79 2.74 -10.73 -2.08
CA PRO A 79 2.06 -10.56 -0.79
C PRO A 79 1.40 -9.17 -0.75
N LEU A 80 0.25 -9.01 -0.07
CA LEU A 80 -0.36 -7.68 0.16
C LEU A 80 0.61 -6.74 0.87
N VAL A 81 1.36 -7.23 1.84
CA VAL A 81 2.38 -6.46 2.56
C VAL A 81 3.74 -7.10 2.35
N LYS A 82 4.73 -6.29 2.00
CA LYS A 82 6.12 -6.72 1.89
C LYS A 82 7.04 -5.81 2.68
N ARG A 83 7.92 -6.40 3.50
CA ARG A 83 9.06 -5.68 4.09
C ARG A 83 10.10 -5.34 3.03
N LEU A 84 10.55 -4.08 3.00
CA LEU A 84 11.64 -3.65 2.16
C LEU A 84 12.98 -3.89 2.85
N ASN A 85 13.56 -5.07 2.68
CA ASN A 85 14.80 -5.46 3.39
C ASN A 85 15.97 -4.47 3.21
N HIS A 86 16.09 -3.84 2.04
CA HIS A 86 17.16 -2.87 1.74
C HIS A 86 16.86 -1.45 2.25
N ALA A 87 15.64 -1.20 2.73
CA ALA A 87 15.16 0.10 3.18
C ALA A 87 14.32 -0.04 4.47
N TYR A 88 14.67 -1.01 5.33
CA TYR A 88 14.02 -1.18 6.63
C TYR A 88 14.17 0.13 7.44
N PRO A 89 13.10 0.65 8.07
CA PRO A 89 11.87 -0.04 8.48
C PRO A 89 10.65 0.12 7.57
N LEU A 90 10.84 0.45 6.30
CA LEU A 90 9.72 0.61 5.37
C LEU A 90 9.09 -0.73 4.95
N PHE A 91 7.78 -0.67 4.74
CA PHE A 91 6.93 -1.69 4.17
C PHE A 91 6.28 -1.18 2.89
N GLU A 92 5.83 -2.12 2.07
CA GLU A 92 5.13 -1.88 0.81
C GLU A 92 3.80 -2.63 0.84
N MET A 93 2.68 -1.90 0.77
CA MET A 93 1.40 -2.48 0.39
C MET A 93 1.37 -2.67 -1.12
N ARG A 94 0.93 -3.84 -1.58
CA ARG A 94 0.94 -4.24 -2.98
C ARG A 94 -0.43 -4.76 -3.37
N VAL A 95 -1.03 -4.17 -4.39
CA VAL A 95 -2.13 -4.79 -5.13
C VAL A 95 -1.66 -4.97 -6.56
N ASN A 96 -1.71 -6.19 -7.08
CA ASN A 96 -1.34 -6.49 -8.45
C ASN A 96 -2.53 -7.07 -9.19
N GLU A 97 -3.00 -6.39 -10.21
CA GLU A 97 -3.92 -6.98 -11.15
C GLU A 97 -3.16 -7.78 -12.19
N TRP A 98 -2.81 -9.02 -11.84
CA TRP A 98 -2.56 -10.03 -12.87
C TRP A 98 -3.90 -10.59 -13.29
N ARG A 99 -4.15 -10.67 -14.59
CA ARG A 99 -5.36 -11.28 -15.13
C ARG A 99 -4.96 -12.55 -15.85
N GLU A 100 -5.38 -13.70 -15.33
CA GLU A 100 -5.15 -15.01 -15.95
C GLU A 100 -6.47 -15.71 -16.32
N ILE A 101 -6.58 -16.20 -17.56
CA ILE A 101 -7.63 -17.15 -18.01
C ILE A 101 -6.93 -18.26 -18.80
N GLY A 102 -6.91 -19.47 -18.24
CA GLY A 102 -6.13 -20.58 -18.80
C GLY A 102 -4.64 -20.21 -18.91
N ALA A 103 -4.06 -20.30 -20.12
CA ALA A 103 -2.66 -19.90 -20.37
C ALA A 103 -2.48 -18.40 -20.71
N ARG A 104 -3.57 -17.64 -20.88
CA ARG A 104 -3.49 -16.22 -21.26
C ARG A 104 -3.26 -15.37 -20.02
N LYS A 105 -2.19 -14.57 -20.04
CA LYS A 105 -1.86 -13.61 -19.00
C LYS A 105 -1.92 -12.19 -19.56
N ARG A 106 -2.62 -11.30 -18.87
CA ARG A 106 -2.61 -9.87 -19.15
C ARG A 106 -2.19 -9.13 -17.87
N MET A 107 -1.22 -8.24 -18.01
CA MET A 107 -0.82 -7.36 -16.92
C MET A 107 -1.82 -6.20 -16.87
N GLY A 108 -2.46 -6.04 -15.72
CA GLY A 108 -3.25 -4.86 -15.37
C GLY A 108 -2.38 -3.85 -14.62
N TYR A 109 -3.01 -3.11 -13.71
CA TYR A 109 -2.31 -2.14 -12.87
C TYR A 109 -1.71 -2.80 -11.63
N GLY A 110 -0.55 -2.29 -11.21
CA GLY A 110 0.03 -2.53 -9.90
C GLY A 110 -0.07 -1.27 -9.05
N PHE A 111 -0.76 -1.35 -7.92
CA PHE A 111 -0.76 -0.30 -6.91
C PHE A 111 0.26 -0.60 -5.83
N ARG A 112 0.96 0.44 -5.38
CA ARG A 112 2.00 0.40 -4.34
C ARG A 112 1.83 1.55 -3.38
N VAL A 113 1.90 1.27 -2.09
CA VAL A 113 2.03 2.29 -1.04
C VAL A 113 3.19 1.92 -0.12
N LEU A 114 4.04 2.89 0.15
CA LEU A 114 5.12 2.81 1.12
C LEU A 114 4.62 3.33 2.45
N PHE A 115 4.94 2.60 3.51
CA PHE A 115 4.53 2.96 4.85
C PHE A 115 5.52 2.42 5.90
N PHE A 116 5.45 2.94 7.12
CA PHE A 116 6.11 2.35 8.28
C PHE A 116 5.11 2.19 9.42
N THR A 117 5.49 1.44 10.45
CA THR A 117 4.62 1.17 11.60
C THR A 117 5.25 1.60 12.91
N TYR A 118 4.42 2.03 13.85
CA TYR A 118 4.81 2.35 15.21
C TYR A 118 3.77 1.79 16.19
N ASN A 119 4.21 1.26 17.33
CA ASN A 119 3.30 0.72 18.34
C ASN A 119 3.39 1.57 19.59
N GLN A 120 2.26 2.08 20.06
CA GLN A 120 2.14 2.83 21.31
C GLN A 120 0.80 2.50 21.98
N ASP A 121 0.83 2.26 23.29
CA ASP A 121 -0.36 2.03 24.13
C ASP A 121 -1.33 0.95 23.62
N GLY A 122 -0.80 -0.10 22.98
CA GLY A 122 -1.59 -1.19 22.42
C GLY A 122 -2.25 -0.87 21.07
N THR A 123 -1.94 0.29 20.49
CA THR A 123 -2.32 0.71 19.13
C THR A 123 -1.14 0.56 18.19
N GLN A 124 -1.36 -0.06 17.04
CA GLN A 124 -0.44 -0.05 15.91
C GLN A 124 -0.83 1.07 14.94
N TYR A 125 0.04 2.05 14.82
CA TYR A 125 -0.07 3.13 13.84
C TYR A 125 0.63 2.70 12.54
N ILE A 126 -0.05 2.88 11.42
CA ILE A 126 0.44 2.60 10.07
C ILE A 126 0.49 3.95 9.31
N PHE A 127 1.70 4.48 9.13
CA PHE A 127 1.93 5.77 8.48
C PHE A 127 2.12 5.60 6.98
N LEU A 128 1.09 5.92 6.20
CA LEU A 128 1.12 5.87 4.75
C LEU A 128 1.83 7.12 4.21
N VAL A 129 3.01 6.92 3.62
CA VAL A 129 3.89 8.04 3.27
C VAL A 129 3.75 8.44 1.80
N ASN A 130 3.93 7.49 0.90
CA ASN A 130 3.84 7.76 -0.54
C ASN A 130 3.40 6.51 -1.30
N GLY A 131 3.05 6.64 -2.58
CA GLY A 131 2.59 5.53 -3.38
C GLY A 131 2.60 5.80 -4.87
N MET A 132 2.28 4.76 -5.64
CA MET A 132 2.13 4.86 -7.08
C MET A 132 1.21 3.78 -7.64
N VAL A 133 0.62 4.09 -8.79
CA VAL A 133 0.07 3.07 -9.71
C VAL A 133 1.04 2.91 -10.87
N LYS A 134 1.38 1.67 -11.21
CA LYS A 134 2.25 1.34 -12.34
C LYS A 134 1.59 0.35 -13.28
N GLN A 135 1.89 0.46 -14.56
CA GLN A 135 1.61 -0.58 -15.54
C GLN A 135 2.86 -1.38 -15.90
N GLU A 136 4.06 -0.78 -15.77
CA GLU A 136 5.32 -1.42 -16.11
C GLU A 136 6.22 -1.57 -14.89
N ARG A 137 7.26 -2.40 -15.00
CA ARG A 137 8.33 -2.41 -14.00
C ARG A 137 9.15 -1.13 -14.15
N SER A 138 8.90 -0.13 -13.30
CA SER A 138 9.77 1.05 -13.17
C SER A 138 10.45 1.06 -11.80
N PRO A 139 11.69 0.52 -11.69
CA PRO A 139 12.44 0.56 -10.45
C PRO A 139 12.80 1.99 -10.04
N ALA A 140 13.23 2.82 -10.99
CA ALA A 140 13.81 4.13 -10.68
C ALA A 140 12.81 5.09 -10.00
N GLN A 141 11.54 5.09 -10.41
CA GLN A 141 10.52 5.89 -9.73
C GLN A 141 10.25 5.35 -8.33
N PHE A 142 10.18 4.03 -8.18
CA PHE A 142 9.93 3.41 -6.88
C PHE A 142 11.06 3.67 -5.88
N GLU A 143 12.33 3.64 -6.33
CA GLU A 143 13.49 3.98 -5.48
C GLU A 143 13.45 5.43 -4.98
N LYS A 144 12.93 6.38 -5.79
CA LYS A 144 12.74 7.77 -5.33
C LYS A 144 11.72 7.85 -4.20
N LEU A 145 10.59 7.15 -4.35
CA LEU A 145 9.56 7.09 -3.31
C LEU A 145 10.11 6.47 -2.02
N ILE A 146 10.99 5.46 -2.13
CA ILE A 146 11.67 4.86 -0.96
C ILE A 146 12.55 5.88 -0.26
N ALA A 147 13.38 6.63 -1.00
CA ALA A 147 14.25 7.64 -0.42
C ALA A 147 13.45 8.74 0.29
N GLU A 148 12.35 9.20 -0.30
CA GLU A 148 11.43 10.15 0.31
C GLU A 148 10.79 9.57 1.59
N ALA A 149 10.30 8.33 1.54
CA ALA A 149 9.70 7.70 2.70
C ALA A 149 10.68 7.48 3.86
N LEU A 150 11.95 7.19 3.56
CA LEU A 150 13.01 7.13 4.58
C LEU A 150 13.28 8.51 5.20
N HIS A 151 13.21 9.59 4.41
CA HIS A 151 13.36 10.95 4.93
C HIS A 151 12.24 11.29 5.91
N ILE A 152 10.98 11.02 5.55
CA ILE A 152 9.82 11.19 6.43
C ILE A 152 9.94 10.34 7.69
N TYR A 153 10.39 9.09 7.57
CA TYR A 153 10.61 8.24 8.74
C TYR A 153 11.67 8.82 9.70
N ASN A 154 12.74 9.42 9.17
CA ASN A 154 13.73 10.09 10.02
C ASN A 154 13.15 11.31 10.73
N GLN A 155 12.30 12.10 10.05
CA GLN A 155 11.58 13.20 10.69
C GLN A 155 10.66 12.70 11.82
N PHE A 156 9.92 11.60 11.58
CA PHE A 156 9.14 10.94 12.62
C PHE A 156 10.00 10.52 13.81
N LEU A 157 11.23 10.06 13.59
CA LEU A 157 12.14 9.71 14.70
C LEU A 157 12.61 10.92 15.52
N GLU A 158 12.72 12.09 14.87
CA GLU A 158 13.11 13.36 15.50
C GLU A 158 11.96 13.99 16.29
N ASP A 159 10.75 13.94 15.74
CA ASP A 159 9.54 14.50 16.35
C ASP A 159 8.33 13.59 16.08
N ARG A 160 8.04 12.68 17.01
CA ARG A 160 6.94 11.72 16.89
C ARG A 160 5.59 12.34 17.17
N GLU A 161 5.54 13.33 18.07
CA GLU A 161 4.30 13.93 18.53
C GLU A 161 3.60 14.66 17.38
N ALA A 162 4.37 15.36 16.54
CA ALA A 162 3.87 16.02 15.34
C ALA A 162 3.14 15.10 14.34
N PHE A 163 3.36 13.78 14.40
CA PHE A 163 2.70 12.81 13.52
C PHE A 163 1.50 12.10 14.17
N LEU A 164 1.31 12.26 15.48
CA LEU A 164 0.27 11.58 16.27
C LEU A 164 -0.85 12.54 16.75
N GLU A 165 -0.67 13.84 16.54
CA GLU A 165 -1.70 14.89 16.76
C GLU A 165 -2.80 14.87 15.67
#